data_AF-A0A087UQS5-F1
#
_entry.id   AF-A0A087UQS5-F1
#
_cell.length_a   1.000
_cell.length_b   1.000
_cell.length_c   1.000
_cell.angle_alpha   90.00
_cell.angle_beta   90.00
_cell.angle_gamma   90.00
#
_symmetry.space_group_name_H-M   'P 1'
#
loop_
_entity.id
_entity.type
_entity.pdbx_description
1 polymer ?
#
loop_
_entity_poly.entity_id
_entity_poly.type
_entity_poly.pdbx_seq_one_letter_code
_entity_poly.pdbx_strand_id
1 'polypeptide(L)'
;MDSRGVAMKHHQDHSASFVAISYQTSPSKLKRHLYSNHPNCANKDKQYFKRCLEQNKKQKKFMKSAVTVSEKALEASYHVSKLIAR
;
A
#
# COMPACT_ATOMS: atom_id res chain seq x y z
N MET A 1 26.74 -22.86 -18.23
CA MET A 1 26.61 -21.65 -17.41
C MET A 1 25.29 -21.02 -17.82
N ASP A 2 24.22 -21.36 -17.12
CA ASP A 2 22.87 -21.01 -17.55
C ASP A 2 22.46 -19.71 -16.89
N SER A 3 22.67 -18.60 -17.59
CA SER A 3 22.25 -17.26 -17.18
C SER A 3 20.75 -17.12 -17.35
N ARG A 4 19.98 -17.59 -16.36
CA ARG A 4 18.55 -17.28 -16.24
C ARG A 4 18.40 -15.79 -15.91
N GLY A 5 18.05 -14.99 -16.91
CA GLY A 5 17.64 -13.62 -16.73
C GLY A 5 16.45 -13.54 -15.78
N VAL A 6 16.66 -12.97 -14.60
CA VAL A 6 15.60 -12.63 -13.66
C VAL A 6 14.81 -11.47 -14.27
N ALA A 7 13.62 -11.78 -14.77
CA ALA A 7 12.64 -10.77 -15.17
C ALA A 7 12.26 -9.95 -13.94
N MET A 8 12.81 -8.73 -13.85
CA MET A 8 12.36 -7.71 -12.91
C MET A 8 10.88 -7.43 -13.22
N LYS A 9 9.99 -7.95 -12.38
CA LYS A 9 8.57 -7.66 -12.47
C LYS A 9 8.40 -6.16 -12.24
N HIS A 10 7.92 -5.48 -13.27
CA HIS A 10 7.50 -4.09 -13.27
C HIS A 10 6.65 -3.84 -12.01
N HIS A 11 7.20 -3.06 -11.08
CA HIS A 11 6.53 -2.64 -9.86
C HIS A 11 5.42 -1.68 -10.28
N GLN A 12 4.21 -2.19 -10.49
CA GLN A 12 3.05 -1.38 -10.82
C GLN A 12 2.72 -0.52 -9.60
N ASP A 13 2.93 0.79 -9.71
CA ASP A 13 2.57 1.78 -8.71
C ASP A 13 1.05 1.80 -8.52
N HIS A 14 0.57 0.99 -7.57
CA HIS A 14 -0.85 0.89 -7.21
C HIS A 14 -1.43 2.20 -6.63
N SER A 15 -0.59 3.17 -6.28
CA SER A 15 -0.99 4.46 -5.72
C SER A 15 -1.73 5.35 -6.73
N ALA A 16 -1.31 5.35 -8.01
CA ALA A 16 -1.93 6.15 -9.07
C ALA A 16 -3.35 5.68 -9.39
N SER A 17 -3.59 4.37 -9.36
CA SER A 17 -4.93 3.78 -9.54
C SER A 17 -5.93 4.16 -8.44
N PHE A 18 -5.48 4.29 -7.19
CA PHE A 18 -6.35 4.63 -6.06
C PHE A 18 -6.91 6.06 -6.19
N VAL A 19 -6.07 7.00 -6.64
CA VAL A 19 -6.46 8.40 -6.90
C VAL A 19 -7.44 8.48 -8.08
N ALA A 20 -7.31 7.63 -9.10
CA ALA A 20 -8.20 7.65 -10.26
C ALA A 20 -9.64 7.15 -9.96
N ILE A 21 -9.84 6.25 -8.99
CA ILE A 21 -11.18 5.76 -8.61
C ILE A 21 -12.01 6.85 -7.94
N SER A 22 -11.40 7.72 -7.12
CA SER A 22 -12.14 8.77 -6.40
C SER A 22 -12.75 9.83 -7.32
N TYR A 23 -12.18 10.07 -8.50
CA TYR A 23 -12.72 11.03 -9.49
C TYR A 23 -13.86 10.46 -10.35
N GLN A 24 -14.22 9.18 -10.18
CA GLN A 24 -15.22 8.51 -11.00
C GLN A 24 -16.57 8.44 -10.27
N THR A 25 -17.22 9.61 -10.22
CA THR A 25 -18.51 9.78 -9.52
C THR A 25 -19.70 9.16 -10.27
N SER A 26 -19.56 8.79 -11.55
CA SER A 26 -20.64 8.14 -12.31
C SER A 26 -20.43 6.62 -12.45
N PRO A 27 -21.48 5.79 -12.32
CA PRO A 27 -21.38 4.33 -12.42
C PRO A 27 -20.74 3.83 -13.72
N SER A 28 -21.02 4.51 -14.83
CA SER A 28 -20.48 4.19 -16.15
C SER A 28 -18.96 4.35 -16.22
N LYS A 29 -18.42 5.41 -15.61
CA LYS A 29 -16.98 5.67 -15.56
C LYS A 29 -16.30 4.64 -14.68
N LEU A 30 -16.81 4.44 -13.46
CA LEU A 30 -16.26 3.45 -12.52
C LEU A 30 -16.21 2.06 -13.14
N LYS A 31 -17.29 1.62 -13.78
CA LYS A 31 -17.35 0.34 -14.49
C LYS A 31 -16.23 0.25 -15.53
N ARG A 32 -16.13 1.23 -16.44
CA ARG A 32 -15.09 1.26 -17.47
C ARG A 32 -13.69 1.18 -16.88
N HIS A 33 -13.38 1.96 -15.85
CA HIS A 33 -12.06 1.95 -15.22
C HIS A 33 -11.72 0.62 -14.59
N LEU A 34 -12.69 -0.03 -13.92
CA LEU A 34 -12.46 -1.36 -13.38
C LEU A 34 -12.14 -2.34 -14.51
N TYR A 35 -12.87 -2.34 -15.63
CA TYR A 35 -12.55 -3.23 -16.75
C TYR A 35 -11.19 -2.94 -17.40
N SER A 36 -10.80 -1.67 -17.56
CA SER A 36 -9.56 -1.31 -18.25
C SER A 36 -8.30 -1.39 -17.38
N ASN A 37 -8.39 -1.01 -16.09
CA ASN A 37 -7.24 -0.89 -15.20
C ASN A 37 -7.20 -1.97 -14.11
N HIS A 38 -8.36 -2.52 -13.73
CA HIS A 38 -8.49 -3.49 -12.65
C HIS A 38 -9.37 -4.68 -13.05
N PRO A 39 -9.02 -5.42 -14.13
CA PRO A 39 -9.87 -6.48 -14.67
C PRO A 39 -10.23 -7.54 -13.61
N ASN A 40 -9.31 -7.80 -12.67
CA ASN A 40 -9.51 -8.72 -11.55
C ASN A 40 -10.58 -8.25 -10.55
N CYS A 41 -10.90 -6.96 -10.53
CA CYS A 41 -11.89 -6.35 -9.64
C CYS A 41 -13.22 -6.04 -10.36
N ALA A 42 -13.26 -6.05 -11.70
CA ALA A 42 -14.40 -5.59 -12.49
C ALA A 42 -15.71 -6.36 -12.25
N ASN A 43 -15.60 -7.66 -11.99
CA ASN A 43 -16.74 -8.55 -11.73
C ASN A 43 -16.90 -8.92 -10.24
N LYS A 44 -16.27 -8.17 -9.33
CA LYS A 44 -16.38 -8.43 -7.89
C LYS A 44 -17.60 -7.73 -7.31
N ASP A 45 -18.20 -8.35 -6.31
CA ASP A 45 -19.41 -7.85 -5.65
C ASP A 45 -19.09 -6.82 -4.57
N LYS A 46 -20.14 -6.22 -3.99
CA LYS A 46 -19.99 -5.22 -2.92
C LYS A 46 -19.26 -5.79 -1.69
N GLN A 47 -19.46 -7.08 -1.36
CA GLN A 47 -18.84 -7.68 -0.17
C GLN A 47 -17.33 -7.80 -0.31
N TYR A 48 -16.83 -8.11 -1.50
CA TYR A 48 -15.40 -8.09 -1.80
C TYR A 48 -14.76 -6.76 -1.41
N PHE A 49 -15.31 -5.64 -1.89
CA PHE A 49 -14.76 -4.31 -1.62
C PHE A 49 -14.87 -3.92 -0.14
N LYS A 50 -15.95 -4.30 0.56
CA LYS A 50 -16.07 -4.13 2.01
C LYS A 50 -14.96 -4.87 2.76
N ARG A 51 -14.67 -6.12 2.38
CA ARG A 51 -13.58 -6.90 2.98
C ARG A 51 -12.22 -6.26 2.73
N CYS A 52 -11.96 -5.80 1.50
CA CYS A 52 -10.72 -5.08 1.17
C CYS A 52 -10.56 -3.82 2.01
N LEU A 53 -11.64 -3.05 2.21
CA LEU A 53 -11.63 -1.86 3.06
C LEU A 53 -11.25 -2.20 4.51
N GLU A 54 -11.86 -3.24 5.09
CA GLU A 54 -11.54 -3.66 6.46
C GLU A 54 -10.11 -4.18 6.59
N GLN A 55 -9.62 -4.92 5.59
CA GLN A 55 -8.23 -5.35 5.55
C GLN A 55 -7.28 -4.17 5.46
N ASN A 56 -7.57 -3.18 4.62
CA ASN A 56 -6.77 -1.97 4.49
C ASN A 56 -6.72 -1.16 5.79
N LYS A 57 -7.84 -1.02 6.50
CA LYS A 57 -7.88 -0.37 7.84
C LYS A 57 -6.96 -1.08 8.83
N LYS A 58 -7.01 -2.41 8.88
CA LYS A 58 -6.14 -3.22 9.74
C LYS A 58 -4.67 -3.04 9.38
N GLN A 59 -4.34 -3.12 8.09
CA GLN A 59 -2.98 -2.90 7.58
C GLN A 59 -2.46 -1.50 7.93
N LYS A 60 -3.29 -0.46 7.77
CA LYS A 60 -2.92 0.92 8.14
C LYS A 60 -2.56 1.04 9.61
N LYS A 61 -3.35 0.44 10.51
CA LYS A 61 -3.07 0.43 11.94
C LYS A 61 -1.74 -0.28 12.24
N PHE A 62 -1.55 -1.46 11.66
CA PHE A 62 -0.33 -2.25 11.86
C PHE A 62 0.92 -1.52 11.34
N MET A 63 0.87 -0.95 10.14
CA MET A 63 1.97 -0.17 9.57
C MET A 63 2.30 1.04 10.43
N LYS A 64 1.28 1.75 10.94
CA LYS A 64 1.52 2.86 11.88
C LYS A 64 2.29 2.37 13.10
N SER A 65 1.87 1.29 13.75
CA SER A 65 2.57 0.77 14.93
C SER A 65 3.97 0.23 14.61
N ALA A 66 4.16 -0.40 13.44
CA ALA A 66 5.44 -1.00 13.07
C ALA A 66 6.53 0.04 12.77
N VAL A 67 6.14 1.21 12.23
CA VAL A 67 7.07 2.29 11.86
C VAL A 67 7.19 3.35 12.95
N THR A 68 6.27 3.39 13.92
CA THR A 68 6.37 4.34 15.04
C THR A 68 7.40 3.85 16.05
N VAL A 69 8.48 4.61 16.22
CA VAL A 69 9.49 4.38 17.26
C VAL A 69 8.92 4.83 18.60
N SER A 70 9.13 4.05 19.66
CA SER A 70 8.71 4.43 21.01
C SER A 70 9.58 5.56 21.56
N GLU A 71 9.03 6.41 22.41
CA GLU A 71 9.77 7.52 23.04
C GLU A 71 11.01 7.02 23.79
N LYS A 72 10.90 5.88 24.48
CA LYS A 72 12.03 5.24 25.18
C LYS A 72 13.14 4.78 24.21
N ALA A 73 12.76 4.23 23.06
CA ALA A 73 13.73 3.84 22.05
C ALA A 73 14.42 5.07 21.41
N LEU A 74 13.68 6.16 21.23
CA LEU A 74 14.23 7.43 20.76
C LEU A 74 15.21 8.02 21.78
N GLU A 75 14.85 8.05 23.06
CA GLU A 75 15.70 8.55 24.16
C GLU A 75 16.99 7.73 24.28
N ALA A 76 16.90 6.39 24.25
CA ALA A 76 18.08 5.53 24.25
C ALA A 76 18.99 5.81 23.05
N SER A 77 18.43 5.98 21.85
CA SER A 77 19.19 6.30 20.64
C SER A 77 19.90 7.65 20.77
N TYR A 78 19.27 8.65 21.39
CA TYR A 78 19.86 9.95 21.68
C TYR A 78 21.07 9.83 22.62
N HIS A 79 20.95 9.08 23.71
CA HIS A 79 22.06 8.87 24.65
C HIS A 79 23.26 8.18 23.98
N VAL A 80 23.00 7.13 23.21
CA VAL A 80 24.05 6.43 22.45
C VAL A 80 24.74 7.40 21.47
N SER A 81 23.97 8.19 20.72
CA SER A 81 24.52 9.18 19.78
C SER A 81 25.41 10.21 20.50
N LYS A 82 24.98 10.67 21.68
CA LYS A 82 25.76 11.61 22.50
C LYS A 82 27.07 11.02 23.02
N LEU A 83 27.11 9.71 23.30
CA LEU A 83 28.35 9.03 23.70
C LEU A 83 29.32 8.89 22.53
N ILE A 84 28.82 8.58 21.33
CA ILE A 84 29.65 8.43 20.13
C ILE A 84 30.23 9.77 19.66
N ALA A 85 29.49 10.86 19.83
CA ALA A 85 29.93 12.20 19.41
C ALA A 85 30.96 12.86 20.34
N ARG A 86 31.28 12.23 21.48
CA ARG A 86 32.30 12.67 22.44
C ARG A 86 33.64 12.04 22.12
#